data_AF-A0A525C3Q3-F1
#
_entry.id   AF-A0A525C3Q3-F1
#
_cell.length_a   1.000
_cell.length_b   1.000
_cell.length_c   1.000
_cell.angle_alpha   90.00
_cell.angle_beta   90.00
_cell.angle_gamma   90.00
#
_symmetry.space_group_name_H-M   'P 1'
#
loop_
_entity.id
_entity.type
_entity.pdbx_description
1 polymer ?
#
loop_
_entity_poly.entity_id
_entity_poly.type
_entity_poly.pdbx_seq_one_letter_code
_entity_poly.pdbx_strand_id
1 'polypeptide(L)'
;MQPNTFVQEDAMQTQVHTHARAPARPENIEREAHRVHLGDVELSPNARFTLGQAVKEIAAKMEISAAILLRCMQGEVWWHPVYDSLLFVVETESAEAVMYVEIPAGHWRFREINQTPQ
;
A
#
# COMPACT_ATOMS: atom_id res chain seq x y z
N MET A 1 48.71 19.27 -30.54
CA MET A 1 48.31 20.16 -29.43
C MET A 1 47.49 21.27 -30.08
N GLN A 2 46.17 21.39 -29.90
CA GLN A 2 45.38 21.35 -28.67
C GLN A 2 44.16 20.42 -28.81
N PRO A 3 43.70 19.76 -27.72
CA PRO A 3 42.49 18.96 -27.71
C PRO A 3 41.26 19.85 -27.57
N ASN A 4 40.23 19.60 -28.39
CA ASN A 4 38.93 20.21 -28.23
C ASN A 4 38.22 19.53 -27.06
N THR A 5 38.18 20.23 -25.93
CA THR A 5 37.36 19.93 -24.76
C THR A 5 35.89 20.04 -25.16
N PHE A 6 35.20 18.91 -25.34
CA PHE A 6 33.75 18.90 -25.36
C PHE A 6 33.27 18.61 -23.93
N VAL A 7 32.52 19.57 -23.41
CA VAL A 7 31.97 19.61 -22.06
C VAL A 7 31.03 18.41 -21.87
N GLN A 8 31.23 17.68 -20.77
CA GLN A 8 30.28 16.73 -20.23
C GLN A 8 29.03 17.50 -19.79
N GLU A 9 27.93 17.32 -20.51
CA GLU A 9 26.60 17.60 -19.97
C GLU A 9 25.99 16.29 -19.50
N ASP A 10 25.87 16.25 -18.18
CA ASP A 10 25.14 15.33 -17.35
C ASP A 10 23.70 15.16 -17.90
N ALA A 11 23.47 14.04 -18.57
CA ALA A 11 22.13 13.54 -18.77
C ALA A 11 22.09 12.15 -18.12
N MET A 12 21.87 12.12 -16.81
CA MET A 12 21.26 10.97 -16.15
C MET A 12 19.94 10.67 -16.86
N GLN A 13 20.02 9.86 -17.92
CA GLN A 13 18.87 9.17 -18.46
C GLN A 13 18.42 8.20 -17.38
N THR A 14 17.47 8.64 -16.57
CA THR A 14 16.61 7.76 -15.79
C THR A 14 15.90 6.86 -16.81
N GLN A 15 16.51 5.72 -17.13
CA GLN A 15 15.85 4.63 -17.81
C GLN A 15 14.73 4.17 -16.89
N VAL A 16 13.54 4.68 -17.16
CA VAL A 16 12.28 4.10 -16.69
C VAL A 16 12.21 2.74 -17.41
N HIS A 17 12.74 1.69 -16.79
CA HIS A 17 12.49 0.34 -17.24
C HIS A 17 11.00 0.09 -17.04
N THR A 18 10.21 0.34 -18.08
CA THR A 18 8.84 -0.12 -18.17
C THR A 18 8.90 -1.63 -18.37
N HIS A 19 9.15 -2.37 -17.28
CA HIS A 19 8.72 -3.75 -17.23
C HIS A 19 7.20 -3.73 -17.32
N ALA A 20 6.70 -3.91 -18.53
CA ALA A 20 5.32 -4.22 -18.81
C ALA A 20 5.01 -5.62 -18.25
N ARG A 21 4.95 -5.74 -16.92
CA ARG A 21 4.06 -6.69 -16.28
C ARG A 21 2.87 -5.83 -15.88
N ALA A 22 1.81 -5.88 -16.71
CA ALA A 22 0.54 -5.31 -16.31
C ALA A 22 0.24 -5.79 -14.88
N PRO A 23 0.05 -4.92 -13.88
CA PRO A 23 -0.46 -5.39 -12.60
C PRO A 23 -1.81 -6.01 -12.92
N ALA A 24 -1.96 -7.29 -12.60
CA ALA A 24 -3.24 -7.96 -12.72
C ALA A 24 -4.29 -7.05 -12.06
N ARG A 25 -5.29 -6.61 -12.82
CA ARG A 25 -6.40 -5.82 -12.27
C ARG A 25 -7.01 -6.60 -11.09
N PRO A 26 -7.51 -5.90 -10.05
CA PRO A 26 -7.78 -6.46 -8.73
C PRO A 26 -9.02 -7.37 -8.65
N GLU A 27 -9.48 -7.94 -9.77
CA GLU A 27 -10.64 -8.83 -9.82
C GLU A 27 -10.34 -10.20 -9.20
N ASN A 28 -9.05 -10.51 -8.95
CA ASN A 28 -8.60 -11.76 -8.34
C ASN A 28 -7.94 -11.58 -6.96
N ILE A 29 -7.73 -10.33 -6.50
CA ILE A 29 -7.07 -10.05 -5.21
C ILE A 29 -7.89 -10.65 -4.06
N GLU A 30 -9.21 -10.53 -4.10
CA GLU A 30 -10.09 -11.05 -3.05
C GLU A 30 -10.14 -12.58 -3.00
N ARG A 31 -9.84 -13.27 -4.11
CA ARG A 31 -9.89 -14.75 -4.15
C ARG A 31 -8.67 -15.39 -3.50
N GLU A 32 -7.54 -14.69 -3.52
CA GLU A 32 -6.27 -15.20 -2.99
C GLU A 32 -5.86 -14.49 -1.69
N ALA A 33 -6.52 -13.40 -1.31
CA ALA A 33 -6.27 -12.71 -0.06
C ALA A 33 -7.07 -13.32 1.12
N HIS A 34 -6.44 -13.33 2.29
CA HIS A 34 -7.00 -13.81 3.53
C HIS A 34 -7.41 -12.63 4.41
N ARG A 35 -8.63 -12.67 4.95
CA ARG A 35 -9.03 -11.71 6.00
C ARG A 35 -8.24 -11.96 7.27
N VAL A 36 -7.68 -10.90 7.83
CA VAL A 36 -6.96 -10.92 9.10
C VAL A 36 -7.40 -9.73 9.95
N HIS A 37 -7.38 -9.87 11.27
CA HIS A 37 -7.70 -8.76 12.14
C HIS A 37 -6.54 -7.77 12.16
N LEU A 38 -6.85 -6.47 12.02
CA LEU A 38 -5.84 -5.41 12.11
C LEU A 38 -5.10 -5.43 13.46
N GLY A 39 -5.78 -5.90 14.52
CA GLY A 39 -5.19 -6.09 15.84
C GLY A 39 -4.02 -7.08 15.86
N ASP A 40 -4.04 -8.07 14.97
CA ASP A 40 -3.01 -9.11 14.85
C ASP A 40 -1.84 -8.66 13.97
N VAL A 41 -1.90 -7.46 13.42
CA VAL A 41 -0.90 -6.90 12.52
C VAL A 41 -0.16 -5.75 13.21
N GLU A 42 1.15 -5.71 13.00
CA GLU A 42 1.99 -4.58 13.35
C GLU A 42 2.50 -3.91 12.07
N LEU A 43 2.18 -2.62 11.92
CA LEU A 43 2.72 -1.77 10.86
C LEU A 43 3.98 -1.04 11.32
N SER A 44 4.97 -0.94 10.43
CA SER A 44 6.14 -0.07 10.63
C SER A 44 5.72 1.40 10.79
N PRO A 45 6.52 2.25 11.47
CA PRO A 45 6.22 3.68 11.59
C PRO A 45 6.00 4.37 10.24
N ASN A 46 6.81 4.07 9.24
CA ASN A 46 6.69 4.63 7.89
C ASN A 46 5.39 4.18 7.20
N ALA A 47 4.99 2.92 7.38
CA ALA A 47 3.73 2.42 6.83
C ALA A 47 2.53 3.13 7.47
N ARG A 48 2.53 3.31 8.80
CA ARG A 48 1.48 4.07 9.50
C ARG A 48 1.38 5.51 9.01
N PHE A 49 2.52 6.18 8.82
CA PHE A 49 2.55 7.54 8.31
C PHE A 49 1.98 7.62 6.88
N THR A 50 2.45 6.74 6.00
CA THR A 50 2.04 6.69 4.59
C THR A 50 0.55 6.37 4.45
N LEU A 51 0.06 5.40 5.23
CA LEU A 51 -1.37 5.07 5.31
C LEU A 51 -2.17 6.30 5.74
N GLY A 52 -1.73 7.03 6.76
CA GLY A 52 -2.37 8.26 7.21
C GLY A 52 -2.41 9.36 6.14
N GLN A 53 -1.39 9.49 5.29
CA GLN A 53 -1.39 10.41 4.15
C GLN A 53 -2.36 9.95 3.06
N ALA A 54 -2.29 8.68 2.67
CA ALA A 54 -3.17 8.09 1.66
C ALA A 54 -4.65 8.25 2.04
N VAL A 55 -5.00 8.01 3.30
CA VAL A 55 -6.38 8.19 3.78
C VAL A 55 -6.82 9.65 3.70
N LYS A 56 -5.96 10.62 4.00
CA LYS A 56 -6.29 12.04 3.84
C LYS A 56 -6.52 12.42 2.38
N GLU A 57 -5.71 11.89 1.47
CA GLU A 57 -5.86 12.13 0.03
C GLU A 57 -7.16 11.51 -0.52
N ILE A 58 -7.47 10.28 -0.11
CA ILE A 58 -8.73 9.61 -0.47
C ILE A 58 -9.92 10.39 0.10
N ALA A 59 -9.86 10.80 1.37
CA ALA A 59 -10.88 11.61 2.02
C ALA A 59 -11.16 12.91 1.25
N ALA A 60 -10.09 13.61 0.85
CA ALA A 60 -10.21 14.85 0.09
C ALA A 60 -10.83 14.62 -1.29
N LYS A 61 -10.44 13.55 -2.00
CA LYS A 61 -10.98 13.21 -3.33
C LYS A 61 -12.46 12.82 -3.28
N MET A 62 -12.89 12.20 -2.20
CA MET A 62 -14.27 11.76 -2.00
C MET A 62 -15.14 12.80 -1.31
N GLU A 63 -14.58 13.93 -0.91
CA GLU A 63 -15.26 14.97 -0.13
C GLU A 63 -15.85 14.45 1.20
N ILE A 64 -15.19 13.46 1.81
CA ILE A 64 -15.58 12.88 3.09
C ILE A 64 -14.53 13.14 4.18
N SER A 65 -14.92 12.97 5.43
CA SER A 65 -14.00 13.13 6.55
C SER A 65 -13.00 11.98 6.62
N ALA A 66 -11.71 12.29 6.73
CA ALA A 66 -10.65 11.30 6.98
C ALA A 66 -10.90 10.49 8.27
N ALA A 67 -11.58 11.07 9.27
CA ALA A 67 -11.95 10.34 10.48
C ALA A 67 -13.00 9.25 10.23
N ILE A 68 -13.90 9.47 9.27
CA ILE A 68 -14.88 8.47 8.85
C ILE A 68 -14.15 7.32 8.13
N LEU A 69 -13.28 7.64 7.18
CA LEU A 69 -12.48 6.61 6.49
C LEU A 69 -11.63 5.78 7.44
N LEU A 70 -10.93 6.44 8.38
CA LEU A 70 -10.14 5.74 9.39
C LEU A 70 -10.98 4.81 10.26
N ARG A 71 -12.25 5.15 10.52
CA ARG A 71 -13.18 4.30 11.27
C ARG A 71 -13.62 3.09 10.44
N CYS A 72 -13.85 3.27 9.13
CA CYS A 72 -14.18 2.17 8.21
C CYS A 72 -13.03 1.17 8.06
N MET A 73 -11.78 1.63 8.23
CA MET A 73 -10.59 0.79 8.16
C MET A 73 -10.26 0.06 9.48
N GLN A 74 -11.11 0.19 10.52
CA GLN A 74 -10.93 -0.51 11.79
C GLN A 74 -11.55 -1.90 11.73
N GLY A 75 -10.79 -2.91 12.14
CA GLY A 75 -11.27 -4.28 12.34
C GLY A 75 -10.55 -5.28 11.46
N GLU A 76 -10.82 -5.28 10.16
CA GLU A 76 -10.31 -6.27 9.21
C GLU A 76 -9.47 -5.64 8.13
N VAL A 77 -8.41 -6.35 7.74
CA VAL A 77 -7.57 -6.08 6.58
C VAL A 77 -7.35 -7.38 5.82
N TRP A 78 -6.84 -7.29 4.61
CA TRP A 78 -6.65 -8.45 3.75
C TRP A 78 -5.17 -8.69 3.51
N TRP A 79 -4.68 -9.87 3.83
CA TRP A 79 -3.31 -10.28 3.54
C TRP A 79 -3.26 -11.09 2.27
N HIS A 80 -2.45 -10.67 1.30
CA HIS A 80 -2.20 -11.41 0.08
C HIS A 80 -0.89 -12.22 0.21
N PRO A 81 -0.94 -13.56 0.32
CA PRO A 81 0.24 -14.38 0.60
C PRO A 81 1.24 -14.41 -0.56
N VAL A 82 0.77 -14.36 -1.81
CA VAL A 82 1.65 -14.40 -3.00
C VAL A 82 2.52 -13.14 -3.13
N TYR A 83 1.97 -11.97 -2.83
CA TYR A 83 2.67 -10.69 -2.92
C TYR A 83 3.22 -10.21 -1.57
N ASP A 84 2.91 -10.94 -0.51
CA ASP A 84 3.22 -10.61 0.88
C ASP A 84 2.83 -9.17 1.25
N SER A 85 1.65 -8.75 0.79
CA SER A 85 1.13 -7.40 1.00
C SER A 85 -0.14 -7.39 1.85
N LEU A 86 -0.31 -6.31 2.59
CA LEU A 86 -1.48 -6.06 3.40
C LEU A 86 -2.34 -4.99 2.71
N LEU A 87 -3.63 -5.26 2.56
CA LEU A 87 -4.56 -4.44 1.81
C LEU A 87 -5.63 -3.91 2.77
N PHE A 88 -5.75 -2.59 2.82
CA PHE A 88 -6.88 -1.92 3.46
C PHE A 88 -7.95 -1.67 2.42
N VAL A 89 -9.14 -2.18 2.68
CA VAL A 89 -10.29 -1.99 1.80
C VAL A 89 -11.07 -0.80 2.33
N VAL A 90 -11.33 0.15 1.44
CA VAL A 90 -12.17 1.32 1.70
C VAL A 90 -13.42 1.17 0.84
N GLU A 91 -14.49 0.75 1.50
CA GLU A 91 -15.84 0.72 0.94
C GLU A 91 -16.61 1.93 1.45
N THR A 92 -17.24 2.68 0.55
CA THR A 92 -18.14 3.76 0.94
C THR A 92 -19.47 3.57 0.25
N GLU A 93 -20.57 3.77 0.97
CA GLU A 93 -21.95 3.61 0.45
C GLU A 93 -22.24 4.48 -0.78
N SER A 94 -21.50 5.58 -0.94
CA SER A 94 -21.65 6.53 -2.05
C SER A 94 -20.75 6.27 -3.26
N ALA A 95 -19.80 5.32 -3.18
CA ALA A 95 -18.86 5.06 -4.26
C ALA A 95 -19.25 3.79 -5.04
N GLU A 96 -19.40 3.93 -6.35
CA GLU A 96 -19.53 2.79 -7.28
C GLU A 96 -18.25 1.94 -7.40
N ALA A 97 -17.22 2.24 -6.62
CA ALA A 97 -15.91 1.60 -6.67
C ALA A 97 -15.34 1.36 -5.27
N VAL A 98 -14.73 0.18 -5.08
CA VAL A 98 -13.95 -0.18 -3.91
C VAL A 98 -12.51 0.31 -4.09
N MET A 99 -11.95 0.95 -3.08
CA MET A 99 -10.56 1.39 -3.08
C MET A 99 -9.71 0.50 -2.19
N TYR A 100 -8.47 0.26 -2.61
CA TYR A 100 -7.49 -0.53 -1.87
C TYR A 100 -6.26 0.31 -1.58
N VAL A 101 -5.79 0.30 -0.34
CA VAL A 101 -4.48 0.82 0.04
C VAL A 101 -3.58 -0.37 0.35
N GLU A 102 -2.54 -0.54 -0.45
CA GLU A 102 -1.56 -1.62 -0.30
C GLU A 102 -0.36 -1.20 0.56
N ILE A 103 -0.03 -2.04 1.54
CA ILE A 103 1.21 -1.97 2.31
C ILE A 103 2.08 -3.16 1.88
N PRO A 104 3.22 -2.93 1.22
CA PRO A 104 4.07 -4.00 0.72
C PRO A 104 4.82 -4.73 1.84
N ALA A 105 5.40 -5.87 1.50
CA ALA A 105 6.25 -6.67 2.39
C ALA A 105 7.35 -5.83 3.07
N GLY A 106 7.75 -6.24 4.27
CA GLY A 106 8.78 -5.55 5.08
C GLY A 106 8.30 -4.28 5.80
N HIS A 107 7.09 -3.82 5.50
CA HIS A 107 6.46 -2.68 6.17
C HIS A 107 5.37 -3.05 7.18
N TRP A 108 5.09 -4.36 7.29
CA TRP A 108 4.13 -4.95 8.21
C TRP A 108 4.63 -6.34 8.66
N ARG A 109 4.06 -6.85 9.75
CA ARG A 109 4.23 -8.24 10.21
C ARG A 109 3.03 -8.68 11.05
N PHE A 110 2.79 -9.98 11.17
CA PHE A 110 1.91 -10.50 12.21
C PHE A 110 2.56 -10.29 13.59
N ARG A 111 1.73 -9.92 14.57
CA ARG A 111 2.16 -9.90 15.96
C ARG A 111 2.46 -11.33 16.40
N GLU A 112 3.57 -11.51 17.09
CA GLU A 112 3.85 -12.76 17.76
C GLU A 112 2.81 -12.95 18.86
N ILE A 113 1.93 -13.93 18.68
CA ILE A 113 1.10 -14.42 19.77
C ILE A 113 2.10 -15.12 20.69
N ASN A 114 2.45 -14.48 21.81
CA ASN A 114 3.17 -15.15 22.88
C ASN A 114 2.31 -16.33 23.34
N GLN A 115 2.50 -17.50 22.75
CA GLN A 115 1.97 -18.75 23.26
C GLN A 115 2.73 -19.01 24.55
N THR A 116 2.20 -18.51 25.67
CA THR A 116 2.63 -19.01 26.98
C THR A 116 2.22 -20.47 27.01
N PRO A 117 3.16 -21.44 27.07
CA PRO A 117 2.78 -22.82 27.28
C PRO A 117 2.16 -22.91 28.68
N GLN A 118 0.88 -23.30 28.76
CA GLN A 118 0.28 -23.80 29.99
C GLN A 118 0.63 -25.27 30.15
#